data_AF-A0A7X0STD2-F1
#
_entry.id   AF-A0A7X0STD2-F1
#
_cell.length_a   1.000
_cell.length_b   1.000
_cell.length_c   1.000
_cell.angle_alpha   90.00
_cell.angle_beta   90.00
_cell.angle_gamma   90.00
#
_symmetry.space_group_name_H-M   'P 1'
#
loop_
_entity.id
_entity.type
_entity.pdbx_description
1 polymer ?
#
loop_
_entity_poly.entity_id
_entity_poly.type
_entity_poly.pdbx_seq_one_letter_code
_entity_poly.pdbx_strand_id
1 'polypeptide(L)'
;MRITGIDLSILESPYEYGIQAEAGDSRGPKYACIVRVLTDEGITGYADCDSHPHIVKALLDAPRYLPGFCEGLKYAAIGENPFEYEKIWARMYRSSFYHGRRGAAMHAMSAIDIAIWDIIGKAAGQPVGVMLGARKHEKIKAYASTLFRDTPDEMRRAVEQYRSAGYRA
;
A
#
# COMPACT_ATOMS: atom_id res chain seq x y z
N MET A 1 -3.75 -17.35 -15.88
CA MET A 1 -3.41 -15.99 -15.47
C MET A 1 -1.93 -15.86 -15.16
N ARG A 2 -1.27 -14.86 -15.74
CA ARG A 2 0.12 -14.48 -15.49
C ARG A 2 0.24 -12.98 -15.32
N ILE A 3 1.15 -12.55 -14.44
CA ILE A 3 1.50 -11.14 -14.28
C ILE A 3 2.32 -10.70 -15.51
N THR A 4 1.90 -9.62 -16.16
CA THR A 4 2.53 -9.08 -17.37
C THR A 4 3.32 -7.81 -17.13
N GLY A 5 2.99 -7.06 -16.07
CA GLY A 5 3.66 -5.81 -15.74
C GLY A 5 3.37 -5.35 -14.33
N ILE A 6 4.24 -4.48 -13.83
CA ILE A 6 4.07 -3.77 -12.56
C ILE A 6 4.50 -2.33 -12.76
N ASP A 7 3.58 -1.40 -12.55
CA ASP A 7 3.81 0.03 -12.68
C ASP A 7 3.55 0.76 -11.36
N LEU A 8 4.14 1.93 -11.21
CA LEU A 8 3.89 2.83 -10.09
C LEU A 8 3.62 4.24 -10.60
N SER A 9 2.47 4.79 -10.18
CA SER A 9 2.11 6.19 -10.39
C SER A 9 2.40 6.98 -9.11
N ILE A 10 3.18 8.05 -9.24
CA ILE A 10 3.41 9.00 -8.15
C ILE A 10 2.32 10.06 -8.24
N LEU A 11 1.63 10.29 -7.13
CA LEU A 11 0.63 11.33 -6.98
C LEU A 11 1.26 12.48 -6.20
N GLU A 12 1.06 13.71 -6.67
CA GLU A 12 1.52 14.91 -5.98
C GLU A 12 0.31 15.72 -5.51
N SER A 13 0.28 16.01 -4.22
CA SER A 13 -0.70 16.90 -3.61
C SER A 13 -0.37 18.36 -3.96
N PRO A 14 -1.36 19.21 -4.25
CA PRO A 14 -1.13 20.65 -4.37
C PRO A 14 -0.84 21.30 -3.00
N TYR A 15 -0.92 20.55 -1.91
CA TYR A 15 -0.71 21.01 -0.54
C TYR A 15 0.57 20.44 0.07
N GLU A 16 1.20 21.22 0.94
CA GLU A 16 2.31 20.74 1.77
C GLU A 16 1.78 19.94 2.96
N TYR A 17 2.58 18.96 3.41
CA TYR A 17 2.26 18.21 4.61
C TYR A 17 2.44 19.10 5.84
N GLY A 18 1.38 19.22 6.62
CA GLY A 18 1.43 19.97 7.87
C GLY A 18 0.05 20.23 8.44
N ILE A 19 0.06 20.69 9.68
CA ILE A 19 -1.09 21.29 10.35
C ILE A 19 -1.05 22.76 9.92
N GLN A 20 -1.87 23.16 8.97
CA GLN A 20 -2.03 24.59 8.70
C GLN A 20 -2.88 25.21 9.82
N ALA A 21 -2.49 26.42 10.25
CA ALA A 21 -3.04 27.14 11.41
C ALA A 21 -4.57 27.37 11.37
N GLU A 22 -5.22 27.16 10.21
CA GLU A 22 -6.67 27.20 10.09
C GLU A 22 -7.31 25.87 10.52
N ALA A 23 -7.26 25.53 11.81
CA ALA A 23 -8.09 24.55 12.54
C ALA A 23 -8.47 23.21 11.82
N GLY A 24 -7.72 22.77 10.82
CA GLY A 24 -8.09 21.70 9.91
C GLY A 24 -7.37 20.40 10.20
N ASP A 25 -7.91 19.29 9.69
CA ASP A 25 -7.20 18.02 9.64
C ASP A 25 -5.94 18.15 8.75
N SER A 26 -4.95 17.29 9.04
CA SER A 26 -3.75 17.17 8.21
C SER A 26 -4.11 16.90 6.75
N ARG A 27 -3.44 17.59 5.82
CA ARG A 27 -3.67 17.41 4.39
C ARG A 27 -2.93 16.22 3.77
N GLY A 28 -2.31 15.38 4.60
CA GLY A 28 -1.58 14.19 4.15
C GLY A 28 -0.26 14.52 3.43
N PRO A 29 0.56 13.51 3.13
CA PRO A 29 1.88 13.72 2.57
C PRO A 29 1.82 14.41 1.19
N LYS A 30 2.86 15.19 0.87
CA LYS A 30 3.02 15.85 -0.43
C LYS A 30 3.00 14.86 -1.60
N TYR A 31 3.56 13.67 -1.39
CA TYR A 31 3.60 12.62 -2.39
C TYR A 31 2.98 11.32 -1.86
N ALA A 32 2.19 10.66 -2.70
CA ALA A 32 1.70 9.30 -2.49
C ALA A 32 2.02 8.44 -3.72
N CYS A 33 1.81 7.13 -3.64
CA CYS A 33 1.92 6.27 -4.81
C CYS A 33 0.82 5.22 -4.89
N ILE A 34 0.50 4.84 -6.13
CA ILE A 34 -0.36 3.69 -6.44
C ILE A 34 0.46 2.72 -7.26
N VAL A 35 0.59 1.49 -6.74
CA VAL A 35 1.16 0.35 -7.43
C VAL A 35 0.06 -0.37 -8.19
N ARG A 36 0.33 -0.73 -9.45
CA ARG A 36 -0.56 -1.51 -10.30
C ARG A 36 0.14 -2.77 -10.76
N VAL A 37 -0.51 -3.91 -10.60
CA VAL A 37 -0.04 -5.22 -11.11
C VAL A 37 -0.99 -5.66 -12.21
N LEU A 38 -0.47 -5.87 -13.42
CA LEU A 38 -1.26 -6.20 -14.60
C LEU A 38 -1.19 -7.70 -14.89
N THR A 39 -2.28 -8.28 -15.41
CA THR A 39 -2.31 -9.68 -15.85
C THR A 39 -2.67 -9.82 -17.33
N ASP A 40 -2.36 -11.00 -17.90
CA ASP A 40 -2.73 -11.39 -19.27
C ASP A 40 -4.23 -11.62 -19.49
N GLU A 41 -5.01 -11.74 -18.41
CA GLU A 41 -6.47 -11.89 -18.44
C GLU A 41 -7.20 -10.55 -18.25
N GLY A 42 -6.47 -9.42 -18.24
CA GLY A 42 -7.04 -8.08 -18.12
C GLY A 42 -7.45 -7.69 -16.70
N ILE A 43 -7.24 -8.55 -15.69
CA ILE A 43 -7.42 -8.20 -14.28
C ILE A 43 -6.22 -7.37 -13.81
N THR A 44 -6.49 -6.23 -13.20
CA THR A 44 -5.46 -5.36 -12.60
C THR A 44 -5.65 -5.27 -11.10
N GLY A 45 -4.56 -5.46 -10.36
CA GLY A 45 -4.46 -5.28 -8.92
C GLY A 45 -3.94 -3.91 -8.55
N TYR A 46 -4.41 -3.37 -7.44
CA TYR A 46 -4.03 -2.05 -6.94
C TYR A 46 -3.63 -2.10 -5.47
N ALA A 47 -2.63 -1.29 -5.12
CA ALA A 47 -2.27 -1.01 -3.73
C ALA A 47 -1.65 0.37 -3.62
N ASP A 48 -1.72 0.95 -2.43
CA ASP A 48 -0.90 2.08 -2.03
C ASP A 48 0.34 1.63 -1.22
N CYS A 49 1.24 2.56 -0.94
CA CYS A 49 2.38 2.32 -0.07
C CYS A 49 2.71 3.60 0.69
N ASP A 50 2.70 3.54 2.02
CA ASP A 50 3.02 4.67 2.90
C ASP A 50 4.54 4.75 3.16
N SER A 51 5.29 4.96 2.07
CA SER A 51 6.74 5.16 2.04
C SER A 51 7.06 6.17 0.94
N HIS A 52 8.29 6.71 0.91
CA HIS A 52 8.63 7.75 -0.07
C HIS A 52 8.44 7.24 -1.52
N PRO A 53 7.49 7.78 -2.31
CA PRO A 53 7.11 7.23 -3.62
C PRO A 53 8.26 7.02 -4.60
N HIS A 54 9.22 7.94 -4.62
CA HIS A 54 10.39 7.84 -5.51
C HIS A 54 11.34 6.72 -5.11
N ILE A 55 11.46 6.41 -3.81
CA ILE A 55 12.28 5.29 -3.32
C ILE A 55 11.59 3.98 -3.68
N VAL A 56 10.28 3.90 -3.47
CA VAL A 56 9.47 2.73 -3.87
C VAL A 56 9.61 2.50 -5.37
N LYS A 57 9.48 3.54 -6.20
CA LYS A 57 9.67 3.43 -7.66
C LYS A 57 11.06 2.91 -8.02
N ALA A 58 12.11 3.43 -7.40
CA ALA A 58 13.47 2.94 -7.62
C ALA A 58 13.62 1.45 -7.26
N LEU A 59 13.01 1.00 -6.16
CA LEU A 59 13.04 -0.41 -5.73
C LEU A 59 12.28 -1.34 -6.68
N LEU A 60 11.20 -0.86 -7.31
CA LEU A 60 10.49 -1.64 -8.33
C LEU A 60 11.26 -1.69 -9.64
N ASP A 61 11.80 -0.55 -10.09
CA ASP A 61 12.34 -0.36 -11.44
C ASP A 61 13.84 -0.61 -11.55
N ALA A 62 14.56 -0.75 -10.44
CA ALA A 62 16.00 -1.00 -10.43
C ALA A 62 16.37 -2.14 -11.39
N PRO A 63 17.43 -2.01 -12.20
CA PRO A 63 17.83 -3.03 -13.14
C PRO A 63 18.28 -4.31 -12.43
N ARG A 64 18.39 -5.40 -13.19
CA ARG A 64 19.01 -6.64 -12.69
C ARG A 64 20.51 -6.47 -12.54
N TYR A 65 20.99 -6.25 -11.33
CA TYR A 65 22.43 -6.23 -11.03
C TYR A 65 22.95 -7.65 -10.80
N LEU A 66 22.31 -8.40 -9.91
CA LEU A 66 22.55 -9.83 -9.67
C LEU A 66 21.21 -10.57 -9.68
N PRO A 67 20.87 -11.31 -10.75
CA PRO A 67 19.57 -11.96 -10.88
C PRO A 67 19.21 -12.82 -9.67
N GLY A 68 18.05 -12.58 -9.07
CA GLY A 68 17.58 -13.30 -7.88
C GLY A 68 18.28 -12.94 -6.56
N PHE A 69 19.12 -11.91 -6.51
CA PHE A 69 19.82 -11.47 -5.29
C PHE A 69 19.87 -9.94 -5.08
N CYS A 70 20.00 -9.18 -6.16
CA CYS A 70 20.02 -7.72 -6.14
C CYS A 70 19.44 -7.17 -7.45
N GLU A 71 18.14 -6.91 -7.47
CA GLU A 71 17.42 -6.40 -8.64
C GLU A 71 16.10 -5.75 -8.23
N GLY A 72 15.46 -5.04 -9.17
CA GLY A 72 14.12 -4.49 -8.96
C GLY A 72 13.09 -5.58 -8.66
N LEU A 73 12.18 -5.29 -7.73
CA LEU A 73 11.20 -6.27 -7.22
C LEU A 73 10.29 -6.82 -8.31
N LYS A 74 10.02 -6.05 -9.38
CA LYS A 74 9.11 -6.48 -10.45
C LYS A 74 9.56 -7.77 -11.16
N TYR A 75 10.86 -8.01 -11.21
CA TYR A 75 11.44 -9.20 -11.85
C TYR A 75 11.11 -10.52 -11.13
N ALA A 76 10.78 -10.45 -9.84
CA ALA A 76 10.37 -11.61 -9.07
C ALA A 76 8.91 -12.04 -9.35
N ALA A 77 8.07 -11.11 -9.81
CA ALA A 77 6.63 -11.30 -9.98
C ALA A 77 6.19 -11.41 -11.46
N ILE A 78 6.82 -10.67 -12.37
CA ILE A 78 6.45 -10.72 -13.81
C ILE A 78 6.67 -12.13 -14.36
N GLY A 79 5.67 -12.64 -15.08
CA GLY A 79 5.62 -13.98 -15.66
C GLY A 79 5.06 -15.05 -14.73
N GLU A 80 4.91 -14.75 -13.43
CA GLU A 80 4.37 -15.68 -12.43
C GLU A 80 2.83 -15.66 -12.41
N ASN A 81 2.25 -16.74 -11.90
CA ASN A 81 0.81 -16.82 -11.63
C ASN A 81 0.51 -16.13 -10.29
N PRO A 82 -0.40 -15.13 -10.21
CA PRO A 82 -0.70 -14.44 -8.96
C PRO A 82 -1.20 -15.37 -7.83
N PHE A 83 -1.80 -16.51 -8.17
CA PHE A 83 -2.20 -17.52 -7.18
C PHE A 83 -1.01 -18.23 -6.49
N GLU A 84 0.21 -18.07 -7.00
CA GLU A 84 1.46 -18.52 -6.35
C GLU A 84 2.07 -17.40 -5.47
N TYR A 85 1.24 -16.61 -4.79
CA TYR A 85 1.66 -15.41 -4.04
C TYR A 85 2.80 -15.67 -3.03
N GLU A 86 2.79 -16.78 -2.29
CA GLU A 86 3.89 -17.15 -1.38
C GLU A 86 5.24 -17.31 -2.10
N LYS A 87 5.22 -17.93 -3.29
CA LYS A 87 6.41 -18.09 -4.14
C LYS A 87 6.91 -16.73 -4.63
N ILE A 88 6.00 -15.85 -5.04
CA ILE A 88 6.31 -14.50 -5.49
C ILE A 88 6.93 -13.70 -4.33
N TRP A 89 6.32 -13.75 -3.15
CA TRP A 89 6.81 -13.08 -1.95
C TRP A 89 8.21 -13.54 -1.56
N ALA A 90 8.44 -14.86 -1.49
CA ALA A 90 9.74 -15.43 -1.18
C ALA A 90 10.81 -15.04 -2.21
N ARG A 91 10.44 -14.98 -3.50
CA ARG A 91 11.34 -14.51 -4.57
C ARG A 91 11.67 -13.04 -4.43
N MET A 92 10.70 -12.17 -4.15
CA MET A 92 10.94 -10.75 -3.89
C MET A 92 11.86 -10.54 -2.69
N TYR A 93 11.66 -11.31 -1.62
CA TYR A 93 12.49 -11.23 -0.41
C TYR A 93 13.94 -11.63 -0.70
N ARG A 94 14.13 -12.70 -1.48
CA ARG A 94 15.46 -13.18 -1.89
C ARG A 94 16.12 -12.26 -2.92
N SER A 95 15.38 -11.75 -3.89
CA SER A 95 15.91 -10.88 -4.96
C SER A 95 16.33 -9.50 -4.46
N SER A 96 15.87 -9.12 -3.27
CA SER A 96 16.25 -7.90 -2.57
C SER A 96 17.21 -8.17 -1.40
N PHE A 97 17.84 -9.33 -1.31
CA PHE A 97 18.60 -9.77 -0.12
C PHE A 97 19.66 -8.75 0.37
N TYR A 98 20.31 -8.01 -0.53
CA TYR A 98 21.30 -7.00 -0.15
C TYR A 98 20.71 -5.70 0.39
N HIS A 99 19.48 -5.34 0.01
CA HIS A 99 18.93 -4.01 0.24
C HIS A 99 17.50 -4.00 0.81
N GLY A 100 16.89 -5.17 1.03
CA GLY A 100 15.44 -5.27 1.22
C GLY A 100 14.92 -6.15 2.32
N ARG A 101 15.76 -6.56 3.27
CA ARG A 101 15.32 -7.35 4.44
C ARG A 101 14.39 -6.57 5.38
N ARG A 102 14.34 -5.24 5.31
CA ARG A 102 13.53 -4.31 6.12
C ARG A 102 13.30 -2.98 5.39
N GLY A 103 12.49 -2.10 5.98
CA GLY A 103 12.34 -0.71 5.54
C GLY A 103 11.61 -0.57 4.21
N ALA A 104 12.00 0.43 3.41
CA ALA A 104 11.28 0.81 2.20
C ALA A 104 11.09 -0.33 1.18
N ALA A 105 12.05 -1.24 1.06
CA ALA A 105 11.93 -2.43 0.22
C ALA A 105 10.85 -3.39 0.72
N MET A 106 10.75 -3.57 2.05
CA MET A 106 9.66 -4.37 2.61
C MET A 106 8.31 -3.70 2.38
N HIS A 107 8.23 -2.37 2.51
CA HIS A 107 6.99 -1.64 2.22
C HIS A 107 6.59 -1.80 0.73
N ALA A 108 7.55 -1.70 -0.19
CA ALA A 108 7.32 -1.90 -1.63
C ALA A 108 6.86 -3.33 -1.96
N MET A 109 7.46 -4.34 -1.32
CA MET A 109 7.03 -5.73 -1.44
C MET A 109 5.61 -5.94 -0.93
N SER A 110 5.24 -5.34 0.21
CA SER A 110 3.88 -5.39 0.74
C SER A 110 2.86 -4.79 -0.22
N ALA A 111 3.19 -3.69 -0.91
CA ALA A 111 2.30 -3.10 -1.91
C ALA A 111 2.08 -4.02 -3.12
N ILE A 112 3.12 -4.70 -3.59
CA ILE A 112 2.98 -5.71 -4.66
C ILE A 112 2.10 -6.88 -4.17
N ASP A 113 2.32 -7.37 -2.95
CA ASP A 113 1.54 -8.46 -2.35
C ASP A 113 0.06 -8.12 -2.19
N ILE A 114 -0.26 -6.92 -1.69
CA ILE A 114 -1.64 -6.42 -1.58
C ILE A 114 -2.30 -6.33 -2.96
N ALA A 115 -1.60 -5.82 -3.97
CA ALA A 115 -2.12 -5.75 -5.34
C ALA A 115 -2.35 -7.16 -5.93
N ILE A 116 -1.51 -8.14 -5.59
CA ILE A 116 -1.73 -9.55 -5.96
C ILE A 116 -2.99 -10.09 -5.26
N TRP A 117 -3.20 -9.80 -3.98
CA TRP A 117 -4.42 -10.19 -3.27
C TRP A 117 -5.69 -9.55 -3.85
N ASP A 118 -5.60 -8.30 -4.30
CA ASP A 118 -6.69 -7.63 -5.03
C ASP A 118 -7.00 -8.35 -6.37
N ILE A 119 -5.98 -8.79 -7.12
CA ILE A 119 -6.16 -9.64 -8.32
C ILE A 119 -6.87 -10.95 -7.95
N ILE A 120 -6.39 -11.64 -6.92
CA ILE A 120 -6.97 -12.93 -6.48
C ILE A 120 -8.44 -12.74 -6.10
N GLY A 121 -8.76 -11.68 -5.35
CA GLY A 121 -10.14 -11.38 -4.95
C GLY A 121 -11.05 -11.09 -6.14
N LYS A 122 -10.59 -10.28 -7.09
CA LYS A 122 -11.31 -10.00 -8.34
C LYS A 122 -11.50 -11.26 -9.18
N ALA A 123 -10.46 -12.07 -9.34
CA ALA A 123 -10.51 -13.32 -10.10
C ALA A 123 -11.46 -14.35 -9.47
N ALA A 124 -11.50 -14.42 -8.13
CA ALA A 124 -12.39 -15.31 -7.39
C ALA A 124 -13.82 -14.75 -7.24
N GLY A 125 -14.06 -13.48 -7.57
CA GLY A 125 -15.32 -12.80 -7.28
C GLY A 125 -15.62 -12.71 -5.78
N GLN A 126 -14.59 -12.62 -4.93
CA GLN A 126 -14.72 -12.63 -3.48
C GLN A 126 -13.98 -11.45 -2.82
N PRO A 127 -14.53 -10.86 -1.75
CA PRO A 127 -13.79 -9.90 -0.94
C PRO A 127 -12.54 -10.55 -0.31
N VAL A 128 -11.40 -9.85 -0.32
CA VAL A 128 -10.13 -10.35 0.26
C VAL A 128 -10.29 -10.77 1.72
N GLY A 129 -11.02 -10.00 2.53
CA GLY A 129 -11.27 -10.35 3.93
C GLY A 129 -12.03 -11.67 4.13
N VAL A 130 -12.81 -12.13 3.14
CA VAL A 130 -13.45 -13.47 3.18
C VAL A 130 -12.40 -14.55 2.93
N MET A 131 -11.50 -14.33 1.97
CA MET A 131 -10.44 -15.28 1.63
C MET A 131 -9.41 -15.43 2.76
N LEU A 132 -9.18 -14.39 3.55
CA LEU A 132 -8.25 -14.40 4.69
C LEU A 132 -8.80 -15.05 5.98
N GLY A 133 -9.95 -15.73 5.91
CA GLY A 133 -10.47 -16.51 7.05
C GLY A 133 -11.93 -16.22 7.44
N ALA A 134 -12.76 -15.86 6.46
CA ALA A 134 -14.17 -15.49 6.58
C ALA A 134 -14.44 -14.23 7.42
N ARG A 135 -15.56 -13.57 7.13
CA ARG A 135 -15.99 -12.37 7.85
C ARG A 135 -16.48 -12.74 9.24
N LYS A 136 -15.58 -12.70 10.24
CA LYS A 136 -15.94 -12.91 11.65
C LYS A 136 -16.84 -11.80 12.22
N HIS A 137 -16.82 -10.63 11.61
CA HIS A 137 -17.55 -9.45 12.10
C HIS A 137 -18.35 -8.77 10.99
N GLU A 138 -19.64 -8.53 11.24
CA GLU A 138 -20.45 -7.70 10.36
C GLU A 138 -20.00 -6.23 10.37
N LYS A 139 -19.41 -5.75 11.47
CA LYS A 139 -18.88 -4.39 11.58
C LYS A 139 -17.58 -4.41 12.36
N ILE A 140 -16.62 -3.59 11.96
CA ILE A 140 -15.34 -3.41 12.66
C ILE A 140 -15.43 -2.13 13.48
N LYS A 141 -14.95 -2.15 14.73
CA LYS A 141 -14.84 -0.95 15.55
C LYS A 141 -13.70 -0.07 15.02
N ALA A 142 -14.00 1.18 14.71
CA ALA A 142 -13.01 2.18 14.35
C ALA A 142 -12.83 3.18 15.51
N TYR A 143 -11.64 3.79 15.57
CA TYR A 143 -11.34 4.89 16.46
C TYR A 143 -10.92 6.11 15.63
N ALA A 144 -11.13 7.32 16.15
CA ALA A 144 -10.78 8.55 15.45
C ALA A 144 -9.28 8.85 15.62
N SER A 145 -8.47 8.44 14.64
CA SER A 145 -7.05 8.78 14.58
C SER A 145 -6.84 10.09 13.81
N THR A 146 -6.52 11.18 14.52
CA THR A 146 -6.21 12.48 13.91
C THR A 146 -4.86 13.00 14.40
N LEU A 147 -4.33 14.03 13.73
CA LEU A 147 -3.19 14.80 14.22
C LEU A 147 -3.64 15.88 15.21
N PHE A 148 -2.65 16.45 15.90
CA PHE A 148 -2.86 17.49 16.88
C PHE A 148 -3.40 18.78 16.25
N ARG A 149 -4.01 19.62 17.10
CA ARG A 149 -4.31 21.02 16.79
C ARG A 149 -3.35 21.92 17.56
N ASP A 150 -3.22 23.17 17.12
CA ASP A 150 -2.28 24.11 17.70
C ASP A 150 -2.65 24.49 19.14
N THR A 151 -3.94 24.50 19.47
CA THR A 151 -4.44 24.84 20.81
C THR A 151 -5.29 23.75 21.45
N PRO A 152 -5.34 23.68 22.81
CA PRO A 152 -6.24 22.77 23.52
C PRO A 152 -7.73 22.95 23.17
N ASP A 153 -8.18 24.19 22.92
CA ASP A 153 -9.58 24.48 22.58
C ASP A 153 -9.94 24.04 21.16
N GLU A 154 -9.01 24.13 20.21
CA GLU A 154 -9.19 23.53 18.88
C GLU A 154 -9.22 22.02 18.95
N MET A 155 -8.37 21.40 19.77
CA MET A 155 -8.40 19.96 19.97
C MET A 155 -9.72 19.51 20.60
N ARG A 156 -10.24 20.26 21.58
CA ARG A 156 -11.57 20.02 22.17
C ARG A 156 -12.67 20.05 21.10
N ARG A 157 -12.67 21.07 20.24
CA ARG A 157 -13.64 21.19 19.13
C ARG A 157 -13.54 20.03 18.13
N ALA A 158 -12.33 19.59 17.78
CA ALA A 158 -12.14 18.41 16.93
C ALA A 158 -12.70 17.13 17.57
N VAL A 159 -12.44 16.91 18.87
CA VAL A 159 -12.99 15.76 19.61
C VAL A 159 -14.51 15.79 19.66
N GLU A 160 -15.12 16.96 19.87
CA GLU A 160 -16.58 17.11 19.82
C GLU A 160 -17.17 16.71 18.45
N GLN A 161 -16.48 17.05 17.35
CA GLN A 161 -16.86 16.63 16.00
C GLN A 161 -16.75 15.10 15.82
N TYR A 162 -15.68 14.47 16.31
CA TYR A 162 -15.56 13.00 16.20
C TYR A 162 -16.63 12.29 17.04
N ARG A 163 -16.92 12.79 18.24
CA ARG A 163 -17.98 12.24 19.08
C ARG A 163 -19.35 12.39 18.43
N SER A 164 -19.64 13.52 17.80
CA SER A 164 -20.91 13.73 17.09
C SER A 164 -21.02 12.86 15.84
N ALA A 165 -19.89 12.52 15.19
CA ALA A 165 -19.80 11.53 14.11
C ALA A 165 -19.94 10.07 14.61
N GLY A 166 -20.04 9.83 15.92
CA GLY A 166 -20.32 8.53 16.51
C GLY A 166 -19.09 7.71 16.93
N TYR A 167 -17.88 8.28 16.83
CA TYR A 167 -16.67 7.64 17.36
C TYR A 167 -16.73 7.55 18.89
N ARG A 168 -16.22 6.44 19.43
CA ARG A 168 -16.22 6.13 20.87
C ARG A 168 -14.82 5.95 21.45
N ALA A 169 -13.81 6.02 20.59
CA ALA A 169 -12.40 5.94 20.87
C ALA A 169 -11.67 6.76 19.81
#